data_AF-A0A1C3VCF9-F1
#
_entry.id   AF-A0A1C3VCF9-F1
#
_cell.length_a   1.000
_cell.length_b   1.000
_cell.length_c   1.000
_cell.angle_alpha   90.00
_cell.angle_beta   90.00
_cell.angle_gamma   90.00
#
_symmetry.space_group_name_H-M   'P 1'
#
loop_
_entity.id
_entity.type
_entity.pdbx_description
1 polymer ?
#
loop_
_entity_poly.entity_id
_entity_poly.type
_entity_poly.pdbx_seq_one_letter_code
_entity_poly.pdbx_strand_id
1 'polypeptide(L)'
;METNARDRDLVEVMKRYFAVKAEVEDVKSRLEAARQESGEEIGAFYNPRTNLNHSADIVRSHALKQEMARLMDWAEAWGRQVLTPNGA
;
A
#
# COMPACT_ATOMS: atom_id res chain seq x y z
N MET A 1 12.32 -0.42 29.69
CA MET A 1 11.56 -1.17 28.67
C MET A 1 12.53 -1.45 27.54
N GLU A 2 13.08 -2.66 27.47
CA GLU A 2 13.92 -3.05 26.34
C GLU A 2 13.03 -3.24 25.12
N THR A 3 13.18 -2.38 24.12
CA THR A 3 12.60 -2.59 22.80
C THR A 3 13.32 -3.79 22.19
N ASN A 4 12.66 -4.95 22.21
CA ASN A 4 13.18 -6.19 21.61
C ASN A 4 13.42 -5.91 20.12
N ALA A 5 14.40 -6.56 19.49
CA ALA A 5 14.66 -6.41 18.04
C ALA A 5 13.37 -6.57 17.22
N ARG A 6 12.50 -7.49 17.65
CA ARG A 6 11.18 -7.74 17.07
C ARG A 6 10.21 -6.55 17.12
N ASP A 7 10.29 -5.72 18.15
CA ASP A 7 9.47 -4.51 18.27
C ASP A 7 9.97 -3.43 17.30
N ARG A 8 11.28 -3.36 17.06
CA ARG A 8 11.89 -2.44 16.08
C ARG A 8 11.48 -2.82 14.66
N ASP A 9 11.47 -4.12 14.35
CA ASP A 9 11.02 -4.61 13.04
C ASP A 9 9.57 -4.22 12.75
N LEU A 10 8.67 -4.36 13.75
CA LEU A 10 7.28 -3.90 13.62
C LEU A 10 7.19 -2.39 13.40
N VAL A 11 7.98 -1.60 14.14
CA VAL A 11 8.02 -0.14 13.97
C VAL A 11 8.42 0.24 12.54
N GLU A 12 9.42 -0.43 11.96
CA GLU A 12 9.83 -0.17 10.58
C GLU A 12 8.74 -0.55 9.55
N VAL A 13 8.00 -1.63 9.79
CA VAL A 13 6.85 -2.02 8.95
C VAL A 13 5.76 -0.97 9.02
N MET A 14 5.43 -0.49 10.21
CA MET A 14 4.41 0.52 10.37
C MET A 14 4.81 1.84 9.73
N LYS A 15 6.08 2.26 9.87
CA LYS A 15 6.62 3.42 9.14
C LYS A 15 6.48 3.26 7.64
N ARG A 16 6.86 2.09 7.10
CA ARG A 16 6.72 1.80 5.67
C ARG A 16 5.25 1.81 5.25
N TYR A 17 4.37 1.21 6.03
CA TYR A 17 2.93 1.16 5.75
C TYR A 17 2.34 2.58 5.63
N PHE A 18 2.67 3.48 6.56
CA PHE A 18 2.19 4.86 6.49
C PHE A 18 2.78 5.63 5.31
N ALA A 19 4.05 5.40 4.96
CA ALA A 19 4.66 6.00 3.77
C ALA A 19 3.98 5.53 2.48
N VAL A 20 3.77 4.21 2.33
CA VAL A 20 3.08 3.62 1.19
C VAL A 20 1.62 4.10 1.12
N LYS A 21 0.93 4.21 2.25
CA LYS A 21 -0.43 4.76 2.31
C LYS A 21 -0.50 6.20 1.80
N ALA A 22 0.44 7.05 2.19
CA ALA A 22 0.51 8.43 1.70
C ALA A 22 0.74 8.45 0.18
N GLU A 23 1.61 7.58 -0.33
CA GLU A 23 1.90 7.46 -1.76
C GLU A 23 0.69 6.96 -2.57
N VAL A 24 -0.09 6.01 -2.02
CA VAL A 24 -1.35 5.55 -2.64
C VAL A 24 -2.34 6.70 -2.78
N GLU A 25 -2.52 7.51 -1.74
CA GLU A 25 -3.46 8.64 -1.79
C GLU A 25 -2.99 9.73 -2.77
N ASP A 26 -1.69 9.99 -2.86
CA ASP A 26 -1.12 10.91 -3.86
C ASP A 26 -1.37 10.43 -5.29
N VAL A 27 -1.00 9.17 -5.60
CA VAL A 27 -1.21 8.58 -6.93
C VAL A 27 -2.70 8.57 -7.28
N LYS A 28 -3.56 8.19 -6.33
CA LYS A 28 -5.01 8.19 -6.52
C LYS A 28 -5.55 9.58 -6.82
N SER A 29 -5.11 10.60 -6.08
CA SER A 29 -5.56 11.98 -6.29
C SER A 29 -5.16 12.49 -7.68
N ARG A 30 -3.94 12.19 -8.14
CA ARG A 30 -3.47 12.54 -9.49
C ARG A 30 -4.29 11.84 -10.58
N LEU A 31 -4.56 10.54 -10.42
CA LEU A 31 -5.36 9.76 -11.37
C LEU A 31 -6.82 10.22 -11.44
N GLU A 32 -7.44 10.52 -10.31
CA GLU A 32 -8.82 11.03 -10.28
C GLU A 32 -8.94 12.43 -10.89
N ALA A 33 -7.98 13.32 -10.64
CA ALA A 33 -7.94 14.64 -11.28
C ALA A 33 -7.84 14.50 -12.82
N ALA A 34 -6.88 13.71 -13.30
CA ALA A 34 -6.71 13.46 -14.74
C ALA A 34 -7.94 12.80 -15.37
N ARG A 35 -8.59 11.87 -14.66
CA ARG A 35 -9.81 11.24 -15.12
C ARG A 35 -10.95 12.26 -15.26
N GLN A 36 -11.15 13.12 -14.26
CA GLN A 36 -12.18 14.15 -14.30
C GLN A 36 -11.96 15.15 -15.45
N GLU A 37 -10.70 15.52 -15.72
CA GLU A 37 -10.34 16.38 -16.84
C GLU A 37 -10.55 15.71 -18.20
N SER A 38 -10.25 14.42 -18.31
CA SER A 38 -10.42 13.64 -19.55
C SER A 38 -11.89 13.37 -19.90
N GLY A 39 -12.77 13.31 -18.88
CA GLY A 39 -14.15 12.86 -19.04
C GLY A 39 -14.29 11.38 -19.42
N GLU A 40 -13.21 10.60 -19.36
CA GLU A 40 -13.21 9.18 -19.73
C GLU A 40 -14.01 8.31 -18.74
N GLU A 41 -14.59 7.25 -19.29
CA GLU A 41 -15.24 6.21 -18.49
C GLU A 41 -14.20 5.49 -17.62
N ILE A 42 -14.58 5.10 -16.40
CA ILE A 42 -13.65 4.55 -15.39
C ILE A 42 -12.86 3.37 -15.95
N GLY A 43 -13.55 2.45 -16.65
CA GLY A 43 -12.91 1.23 -17.16
C GLY A 43 -11.86 1.51 -18.23
N ALA A 44 -12.11 2.49 -19.09
CA ALA A 44 -11.19 2.90 -20.15
C ALA A 44 -9.96 3.63 -19.58
N PHE A 45 -10.19 4.56 -18.65
CA PHE A 45 -9.13 5.38 -18.05
C PHE A 45 -8.15 4.53 -17.24
N TYR A 46 -8.65 3.61 -16.41
CA TYR A 46 -7.84 2.77 -15.54
C TYR A 46 -7.24 1.53 -16.23
N ASN A 47 -7.40 1.38 -17.55
CA ASN A 47 -6.74 0.32 -18.29
C ASN A 47 -5.35 0.77 -18.74
N PRO A 48 -4.26 0.23 -18.16
CA PRO A 48 -2.90 0.68 -18.47
C PRO A 48 -2.45 0.31 -19.88
N ARG A 49 -3.18 -0.55 -20.60
CA ARG A 49 -2.89 -0.90 -22.01
C ARG A 49 -3.42 0.13 -23.00
N THR A 50 -4.44 0.89 -22.61
CA THR A 50 -5.09 1.89 -23.46
C THR A 50 -4.70 3.30 -23.03
N ASN A 51 -4.56 3.54 -21.73
CA ASN A 51 -4.12 4.82 -21.19
C ASN A 51 -2.60 4.83 -20.96
N LEU A 52 -1.84 4.98 -22.06
CA LEU A 52 -0.37 5.00 -22.01
C LEU A 52 0.17 6.15 -21.16
N ASN A 53 -0.51 7.30 -21.16
CA ASN A 53 -0.11 8.50 -20.42
C ASN A 53 -0.10 8.27 -18.91
N HIS A 54 -1.09 7.54 -18.39
CA HIS A 54 -1.22 7.25 -16.95
C HIS A 54 -0.87 5.80 -16.59
N SER A 55 -0.39 5.00 -17.56
CA SER A 55 -0.08 3.58 -17.38
C SER A 55 0.87 3.30 -16.22
N ALA A 56 1.92 4.13 -16.07
CA ALA A 56 2.88 4.01 -14.97
C ALA A 56 2.25 4.25 -13.61
N ASP A 57 1.42 5.30 -13.46
CA ASP A 57 0.72 5.61 -12.21
C ASP A 57 -0.34 4.55 -11.88
N ILE A 58 -1.05 4.01 -12.87
CA ILE A 58 -2.02 2.92 -12.69
C ILE A 58 -1.32 1.65 -12.17
N VAL A 59 -0.22 1.24 -12.80
CA VAL A 59 0.57 0.08 -12.38
C VAL A 59 1.16 0.31 -10.98
N ARG A 60 1.67 1.52 -10.72
CA ARG A 60 2.20 1.92 -9.41
C ARG A 60 1.14 1.86 -8.32
N SER A 61 -0.06 2.39 -8.57
CA SER A 61 -1.19 2.30 -7.62
C SER A 61 -1.49 0.86 -7.24
N HIS A 62 -1.50 -0.04 -8.22
CA HIS A 62 -1.72 -1.46 -7.97
C HIS A 62 -0.57 -2.09 -7.15
N ALA A 63 0.68 -1.80 -7.49
CA ALA A 63 1.85 -2.30 -6.76
C ALA A 63 1.85 -1.83 -5.29
N LEU A 64 1.57 -0.54 -5.05
CA LEU A 64 1.51 0.03 -3.70
C LEU A 64 0.39 -0.59 -2.87
N LYS A 65 -0.80 -0.82 -3.45
CA LYS A 65 -1.90 -1.51 -2.74
C LYS A 65 -1.52 -2.93 -2.33
N GLN A 66 -0.80 -3.65 -3.20
CA GLN A 66 -0.29 -4.98 -2.83
C GLN A 66 0.77 -4.91 -1.74
N GLU A 67 1.64 -3.90 -1.78
CA GLU A 67 2.63 -3.68 -0.73
C GLU A 67 1.96 -3.39 0.62
N MET A 68 0.93 -2.54 0.66
CA MET A 68 0.14 -2.29 1.88
C MET A 68 -0.46 -3.58 2.46
N ALA A 69 -1.02 -4.45 1.61
CA ALA A 69 -1.57 -5.72 2.03
C ALA A 69 -0.49 -6.61 2.69
N ARG A 70 0.67 -6.76 2.03
CA ARG A 70 1.79 -7.54 2.58
C ARG A 70 2.31 -7.00 3.91
N LEU A 71 2.38 -5.68 4.06
CA LEU A 71 2.80 -5.04 5.31
C LEU A 71 1.80 -5.29 6.46
N MET A 72 0.49 -5.25 6.17
CA MET A 72 -0.55 -5.59 7.14
C MET A 72 -0.51 -7.07 7.52
N ASP A 73 -0.32 -7.98 6.55
CA ASP A 73 -0.17 -9.41 6.84
C ASP A 73 1.02 -9.67 7.78
N TRP A 74 2.14 -8.95 7.58
CA TRP A 74 3.32 -9.06 8.42
C TRP A 74 3.08 -8.52 9.83
N ALA A 75 2.40 -7.38 9.95
CA ALA A 75 2.01 -6.82 11.24
C ALA A 75 1.03 -7.73 12.00
N GLU A 76 0.07 -8.35 11.30
CA GLU A 76 -0.86 -9.31 11.88
C GLU A 76 -0.13 -10.57 12.36
N ALA A 77 0.77 -11.13 11.55
CA ALA A 77 1.59 -12.28 11.93
C ALA A 77 2.42 -11.98 13.18
N TRP A 78 2.98 -10.77 13.30
CA TRP A 78 3.66 -10.33 14.52
C TRP A 78 2.69 -10.32 15.72
N GLY A 79 1.50 -9.73 15.58
CA GLY A 79 0.50 -9.67 16.65
C GLY A 79 0.10 -11.07 17.14
N ARG A 80 -0.07 -12.03 16.22
CA ARG A 80 -0.35 -13.44 16.54
C ARG A 80 0.79 -14.09 17.34
N GLN A 81 2.04 -13.80 17.00
CA GLN A 81 3.23 -14.30 17.72
C GLN A 81 3.38 -13.69 19.12
N VAL A 82 2.95 -12.44 19.32
CA VAL A 82 2.95 -11.78 20.64
C VAL A 82 1.81 -12.29 21.54
N LEU A 83 0.65 -12.60 20.96
CA LEU A 83 -0.50 -13.20 21.66
C LEU A 83 -0.31 -14.69 21.96
N THR A 84 0.68 -15.33 21.33
CA THR A 84 1.14 -16.70 21.63
C THR A 84 2.57 -16.67 22.17
N PRO A 85 2.86 -15.98 23.29
CA PRO A 85 4.23 -15.84 23.77
C PRO A 85 4.79 -17.16 24.35
N ASN A 86 3.96 -18.20 24.51
CA ASN A 86 4.39 -19.54 24.88
C ASN A 86 3.28 -20.57 24.60
N GLY A 87 3.59 -21.74 24.06
CA GLY A 87 2.59 -22.81 23.90
C GLY A 87 3.05 -24.08 23.20
N ALA A 88 3.99 -24.83 23.79
CA ALA A 88 3.99 -26.29 23.94
C ALA A 88 5.24 -26.73 24.72
#